data_AF-A0A3B3RV45-F1
#
_entry.id   AF-A0A3B3RV45-F1
#
_cell.length_a   1.000
_cell.length_b   1.000
_cell.length_c   1.000
_cell.angle_alpha   90.00
_cell.angle_beta   90.00
_cell.angle_gamma   90.00
#
_symmetry.space_group_name_H-M   'P 1'
#
loop_
_entity.id
_entity.type
_entity.pdbx_description
1 polymer ?
#
loop_
_entity_poly.entity_id
_entity_poly.type
_entity_poly.pdbx_seq_one_letter_code
_entity_poly.pdbx_strand_id
1 'polypeptide(L)'
;MLAESLPPLGPETKVLVVWVERYDDIENFPLSELLIETSTGLETHTTNSSTSCRSVTSEKDVLVIFIHPLKTGLFRIRLHGAVGKFNMVVPLVDGMVVSRRSLGFLVRQTVINACRRKRLESDSYSPPHVRRKQKIAEIANRYRNKQLEPEFYTSLFQEVGGGKSSQ
;
A
#
# COMPACT_ATOMS: atom_id res chain seq x y z
N MET A 1 -1.04 27.38 6.42
CA MET A 1 -0.92 26.52 5.23
C MET A 1 -1.24 25.10 5.68
N LEU A 2 -2.48 24.65 5.53
CA LEU A 2 -2.89 23.31 5.99
C LEU A 2 -2.25 22.28 5.05
N ALA A 3 -1.43 21.39 5.60
CA ALA A 3 -0.84 20.30 4.85
C ALA A 3 -1.98 19.46 4.24
N GLU A 4 -2.05 19.44 2.90
CA GLU A 4 -3.03 18.65 2.17
C GLU A 4 -2.69 17.17 2.42
N SER A 5 -3.43 16.51 3.31
CA SER A 5 -3.22 15.10 3.63
C SER A 5 -3.34 14.28 2.35
N LEU A 6 -2.30 13.50 2.03
CA LEU A 6 -2.31 12.65 0.85
C LEU A 6 -3.56 11.74 0.87
N PRO A 7 -4.24 11.56 -0.27
CA PRO A 7 -5.44 10.75 -0.32
C PRO A 7 -5.10 9.31 0.10
N PRO A 8 -5.92 8.68 0.96
CA PRO A 8 -5.62 7.39 1.57
C PRO A 8 -5.26 6.36 0.49
N LEU A 9 -4.14 5.67 0.68
CA LEU A 9 -3.60 4.72 -0.28
C LEU A 9 -4.25 3.34 -0.13
N GLY A 10 -5.59 3.30 -0.03
CA GLY A 10 -6.33 2.05 0.14
C GLY A 10 -5.88 1.24 1.38
N PRO A 11 -6.35 0.00 1.52
CA PRO A 11 -5.99 -0.83 2.66
C PRO A 11 -4.54 -1.32 2.55
N GLU A 12 -3.78 -1.10 3.61
CA GLU A 12 -2.38 -1.52 3.68
C GLU A 12 -2.28 -3.04 3.87
N THR A 13 -1.58 -3.72 2.97
CA THR A 13 -1.26 -5.15 3.10
C THR A 13 0.22 -5.30 3.39
N LYS A 14 0.57 -5.66 4.64
CA LYS A 14 1.95 -5.97 4.99
C LYS A 14 2.24 -7.43 4.65
N VAL A 15 3.33 -7.63 3.90
CA VAL A 15 3.78 -8.96 3.48
C VAL A 15 5.27 -9.06 3.72
N LEU A 16 5.70 -10.11 4.42
CA LEU A 16 7.11 -10.44 4.62
C LEU A 16 7.43 -11.72 3.86
N VAL A 17 8.51 -11.69 3.10
CA VAL A 17 9.08 -12.90 2.46
C VAL A 17 10.38 -13.19 3.19
N VAL A 18 10.45 -14.35 3.83
CA VAL A 18 11.53 -14.70 4.76
C VAL A 18 12.23 -15.94 4.24
N TRP A 19 13.53 -15.82 3.99
CA TRP A 19 14.38 -16.98 3.70
C TRP A 19 14.88 -17.57 5.01
N VAL A 20 14.73 -18.88 5.19
CA VAL A 20 15.12 -19.55 6.44
C VAL A 20 16.06 -20.71 6.17
N GLU A 21 17.22 -20.69 6.80
CA GLU A 21 18.22 -21.77 6.68
C GLU A 21 17.84 -23.01 7.48
N ARG A 22 17.34 -22.86 8.71
CA ARG A 22 16.84 -23.97 9.54
C ARG A 22 15.33 -23.87 9.71
N TYR A 23 14.61 -24.93 9.34
CA TYR A 23 13.15 -24.91 9.37
C TYR A 23 12.57 -24.58 10.76
N ASP A 24 13.25 -25.01 11.83
CA ASP A 24 12.81 -24.79 13.21
C ASP A 24 12.89 -23.32 13.66
N ASP A 25 13.69 -22.48 12.98
CA ASP A 25 13.81 -21.04 13.30
C ASP A 25 12.49 -20.28 13.04
N ILE A 26 11.55 -20.88 12.30
CA ILE A 26 10.23 -20.30 12.03
C ILE A 26 9.41 -20.11 13.31
N GLU A 27 9.48 -21.05 14.26
CA GLU A 27 8.71 -20.99 15.51
C GLU A 27 9.19 -19.87 16.45
N ASN A 28 10.44 -19.44 16.29
CA ASN A 28 11.04 -18.36 17.07
C ASN A 28 11.18 -17.05 16.27
N PHE A 29 10.52 -16.95 15.11
CA PHE A 29 10.66 -15.78 14.25
C PHE A 29 10.14 -14.49 14.93
N PRO A 30 10.97 -13.45 15.08
CA PRO A 30 10.62 -12.25 15.86
C PRO A 30 9.75 -11.27 15.07
N LEU A 31 8.53 -11.70 14.70
CA LEU A 31 7.63 -10.92 13.86
C LEU A 31 7.28 -9.58 14.51
N SER A 32 6.96 -9.56 15.80
CA SER A 32 6.55 -8.34 16.52
C SER A 32 7.62 -7.26 16.50
N GLU A 33 8.89 -7.66 16.71
CA GLU A 33 10.04 -6.76 16.70
C GLU A 33 10.29 -6.19 15.31
N LEU A 34 10.25 -7.05 14.28
CA LEU A 34 10.45 -6.62 12.90
C LEU A 34 9.35 -5.67 12.42
N LEU A 35 8.11 -5.88 12.84
CA LEU A 35 6.99 -5.02 12.41
C LEU A 35 7.16 -3.57 12.83
N ILE A 36 7.83 -3.30 13.95
CA ILE A 36 8.14 -1.93 14.42
C ILE A 36 8.98 -1.18 13.37
N GLU A 37 9.88 -1.88 12.70
CA GLU A 37 10.81 -1.34 11.69
C GLU A 37 10.20 -1.27 10.28
N THR A 38 8.98 -1.78 10.07
CA THR A 38 8.32 -1.77 8.74
C THR A 38 7.51 -0.51 8.44
N SER A 39 7.55 0.49 9.32
CA SER A 39 6.80 1.74 9.12
C SER A 39 7.34 2.52 7.93
N THR A 40 6.46 2.81 6.96
CA THR A 40 6.83 3.62 5.80
C THR A 40 6.55 5.12 6.00
N GLY A 41 5.96 5.50 7.13
CA GLY A 41 5.47 6.85 7.39
C GLY A 41 4.25 7.25 6.56
N LEU A 42 3.74 6.34 5.73
CA LEU A 42 2.59 6.53 4.84
C LEU A 42 1.30 5.90 5.40
N GLU A 43 1.44 5.22 6.53
CA GLU A 43 0.37 4.53 7.25
C GLU A 43 -0.70 5.57 7.66
N THR A 44 -1.87 5.47 7.04
CA THR A 44 -2.96 6.40 7.34
C THR A 44 -3.55 6.01 8.69
N HIS A 45 -3.34 6.84 9.71
CA HIS A 45 -4.04 6.74 10.99
C HIS A 45 -5.55 6.86 10.72
N THR A 46 -6.25 5.75 10.51
CA THR A 46 -7.71 5.72 10.62
C THR A 46 -8.04 5.93 12.08
N THR A 47 -8.22 7.20 12.44
CA THR A 47 -8.79 7.66 13.70
C THR A 47 -10.12 6.96 13.90
N ASN A 48 -10.16 6.01 14.84
CA ASN A 48 -11.29 5.65 15.68
C ASN A 48 -10.76 4.85 16.86
N SER A 49 -9.88 5.44 17.66
CA SER A 49 -9.64 5.12 19.08
C SER A 49 -8.56 6.06 19.60
N SER A 50 -8.99 7.00 20.43
CA SER A 50 -8.14 7.84 21.27
C SER A 50 -7.40 6.95 22.27
N THR A 51 -6.18 6.54 21.93
CA THR A 51 -4.97 6.44 22.78
C THR A 51 -3.85 5.81 21.92
N SER A 52 -2.71 6.51 21.82
CA SER A 52 -1.44 6.06 21.23
C SER A 52 -1.26 6.15 19.71
N CYS A 53 -0.24 6.92 19.34
CA CYS A 53 0.33 7.16 18.03
C CYS A 53 1.07 5.93 17.46
N ARG A 54 0.39 4.80 17.25
CA ARG A 54 0.91 3.65 16.47
C ARG A 54 -0.26 2.94 15.80
N SER A 55 -0.30 2.85 14.47
CA SER A 55 -1.17 1.85 13.83
C SER A 55 -0.59 0.48 14.17
N VAL A 56 -1.12 -0.17 15.20
CA VAL A 56 -0.67 -1.51 15.58
C VAL A 56 -1.26 -2.47 14.56
N THR A 57 -0.58 -2.68 13.44
CA THR A 57 -0.89 -3.79 12.54
C THR A 57 -0.73 -5.08 13.36
N SER A 58 -1.85 -5.76 13.63
CA SER A 58 -1.82 -7.04 14.33
C SER A 58 -1.00 -8.04 13.52
N GLU A 59 -0.20 -8.86 14.20
CA GLU A 59 0.54 -9.98 13.60
C GLU A 59 -0.38 -10.89 12.75
N LYS A 60 -1.65 -11.00 13.15
CA LYS A 60 -2.67 -11.77 12.44
C LYS A 60 -3.06 -11.19 11.08
N ASP A 61 -2.75 -9.92 10.81
CA ASP A 61 -3.09 -9.22 9.55
C ASP A 61 -1.91 -9.08 8.59
N VAL A 62 -0.75 -9.65 8.96
CA VAL A 62 0.48 -9.67 8.17
C VAL A 62 0.62 -11.05 7.52
N LEU A 63 0.89 -11.10 6.22
CA LEU A 63 1.20 -12.36 5.54
C LEU A 63 2.71 -12.59 5.62
N VAL A 64 3.15 -13.69 6.23
CA VAL A 64 4.56 -14.09 6.26
C VAL A 64 4.74 -15.35 5.44
N ILE A 65 5.60 -15.28 4.43
CA ILE A 65 5.93 -16.38 3.52
C ILE A 65 7.35 -16.82 3.82
N PHE A 66 7.50 -17.92 4.55
CA PHE A 66 8.79 -18.54 4.80
C PHE A 66 9.16 -19.49 3.65
N ILE A 67 10.42 -19.39 3.21
CA ILE A 67 11.01 -20.20 2.16
C ILE A 67 12.19 -20.95 2.77
N HIS A 68 12.07 -22.27 2.81
CA HIS A 68 13.12 -23.16 3.33
C HIS A 68 13.66 -24.08 2.22
N PRO A 69 14.96 -24.00 1.87
CA PRO A 69 15.56 -24.90 0.88
C PRO A 69 15.68 -26.32 1.42
N LEU A 70 15.32 -27.30 0.60
CA LEU A 70 15.52 -28.72 0.89
C LEU A 70 16.78 -29.25 0.21
N LYS A 71 17.38 -30.31 0.78
CA LYS A 71 18.55 -30.99 0.19
C LYS A 71 18.30 -31.52 -1.23
N THR A 72 17.03 -31.72 -1.60
CA THR A 72 16.60 -32.13 -2.95
C THR A 72 16.68 -31.02 -4.00
N GLY A 73 16.98 -29.78 -3.60
CA GLY A 73 16.94 -28.60 -4.48
C GLY A 73 15.53 -28.01 -4.68
N LEU A 74 14.53 -28.56 -3.98
CA LEU A 74 13.18 -28.02 -3.87
C LEU A 74 13.09 -27.04 -2.68
N PHE A 75 11.95 -26.38 -2.54
CA PHE A 75 11.70 -25.40 -1.49
C PHE A 75 10.41 -25.70 -0.76
N ARG A 76 10.47 -25.85 0.56
CA ARG A 76 9.29 -25.95 1.42
C ARG A 76 8.81 -24.54 1.76
N ILE A 77 7.52 -24.32 1.61
CA ILE A 77 6.84 -23.07 1.93
C ILE A 77 6.09 -23.24 3.25
N ARG A 78 6.21 -22.24 4.13
CA ARG A 78 5.36 -22.09 5.31
C ARG A 78 4.71 -20.72 5.27
N LEU A 79 3.41 -20.64 5.53
CA LEU A 79 2.61 -19.42 5.51
C LEU A 79 2.08 -19.16 6.92
N HIS A 80 2.43 -18.01 7.50
CA HIS A 80 1.87 -17.54 8.77
C HIS A 80 1.00 -16.29 8.58
N GLY A 81 0.12 -16.04 9.54
CA GLY A 81 -0.74 -14.85 9.59
C GLY A 81 -2.14 -15.09 9.02
N ALA A 82 -2.66 -14.13 8.26
CA ALA A 82 -4.05 -14.08 7.73
C ALA A 82 -4.40 -15.17 6.68
N VAL A 83 -3.80 -16.35 6.77
CA VAL A 83 -3.98 -17.49 5.85
C VAL A 83 -5.46 -17.86 5.69
N GLY A 84 -6.27 -17.81 6.76
CA GLY A 84 -7.71 -18.12 6.71
C GLY A 84 -8.58 -17.12 5.94
N LYS A 85 -8.21 -15.82 5.93
CA LYS A 85 -8.94 -14.78 5.15
C LYS A 85 -8.56 -14.80 3.67
N PHE A 86 -7.32 -15.23 3.36
CA PHE A 86 -6.78 -15.24 2.01
C PHE A 86 -6.90 -16.59 1.29
N ASN A 87 -7.26 -17.67 2.00
CA ASN A 87 -7.12 -19.07 1.57
C ASN A 87 -7.85 -19.47 0.28
N MET A 88 -8.76 -18.64 -0.26
CA MET A 88 -9.60 -19.04 -1.39
C MET A 88 -8.99 -18.75 -2.77
N VAL A 89 -7.90 -17.97 -2.88
CA VAL A 89 -7.31 -17.59 -4.20
C VAL A 89 -5.78 -17.38 -4.14
N VAL A 90 -5.03 -18.34 -3.58
CA VAL A 90 -3.55 -18.26 -3.47
C VAL A 90 -2.89 -19.46 -4.17
N PRO A 91 -1.91 -19.26 -5.07
CA PRO A 91 -1.22 -20.36 -5.73
C PRO A 91 -0.23 -21.12 -4.83
N LEU A 92 0.18 -20.53 -3.70
CA LEU A 92 0.90 -21.22 -2.62
C LEU A 92 -0.04 -21.53 -1.46
N VAL A 93 0.11 -22.73 -0.93
CA VAL A 93 -0.58 -23.26 0.26
C VAL A 93 0.46 -23.61 1.31
N ASP A 94 0.10 -23.53 2.58
CA ASP A 94 1.00 -23.89 3.67
C ASP A 94 1.50 -25.33 3.53
N GLY A 95 2.80 -25.53 3.78
CA GLY A 95 3.47 -26.84 3.65
C GLY A 95 3.82 -27.24 2.21
N MET A 96 3.45 -26.46 1.18
CA MET A 96 3.77 -26.79 -0.21
C MET A 96 5.28 -26.92 -0.43
N VAL A 97 5.65 -27.86 -1.29
CA VAL A 97 7.01 -28.00 -1.80
C VAL A 97 7.04 -27.63 -3.28
N VAL A 98 7.87 -26.67 -3.66
CA VAL A 98 7.91 -26.09 -5.00
C VAL A 98 9.31 -26.18 -5.61
N SER A 99 9.38 -26.20 -6.93
CA SER A 99 10.64 -26.20 -7.67
C SER A 99 11.31 -24.82 -7.66
N ARG A 100 12.63 -24.79 -7.84
CA ARG A 100 13.40 -23.54 -8.03
C ARG A 100 12.82 -22.64 -9.13
N ARG A 101 12.40 -23.24 -10.25
CA ARG A 101 11.94 -22.51 -11.44
C ARG A 101 10.57 -21.85 -11.22
N SER A 102 9.70 -22.48 -10.43
CA SER A 102 8.35 -21.98 -10.14
C SER A 102 8.27 -21.10 -8.90
N LEU A 103 9.21 -21.22 -7.95
CA LEU A 103 9.19 -20.53 -6.66
C LEU A 103 8.92 -19.02 -6.79
N GLY A 104 9.73 -18.31 -7.56
CA GLY A 104 9.61 -16.85 -7.67
C GLY A 104 8.26 -16.41 -8.26
N PHE A 105 7.76 -17.15 -9.25
CA PHE A 105 6.44 -16.87 -9.84
C PHE A 105 5.31 -17.10 -8.84
N LEU A 106 5.32 -18.24 -8.15
CA LEU A 106 4.26 -18.61 -7.19
C LEU A 106 4.22 -17.66 -5.98
N VAL A 107 5.39 -17.25 -5.45
CA VAL A 107 5.46 -16.25 -4.38
C VAL A 107 4.90 -14.92 -4.85
N ARG A 108 5.32 -14.41 -6.01
CA ARG A 108 4.82 -13.14 -6.56
C ARG A 108 3.31 -13.15 -6.78
N GLN A 109 2.78 -14.20 -7.39
CA GLN A 109 1.33 -14.33 -7.61
C GLN A 109 0.57 -14.39 -6.29
N THR A 110 1.10 -15.09 -5.29
CA THR A 110 0.55 -15.13 -3.92
C THR A 110 0.45 -13.74 -3.31
N VAL A 111 1.55 -12.97 -3.33
CA VAL A 111 1.57 -11.60 -2.78
C VAL A 111 0.61 -10.68 -3.52
N ILE A 112 0.63 -10.70 -4.86
CA ILE A 112 -0.24 -9.85 -5.67
C ILE A 112 -1.72 -10.17 -5.40
N ASN A 113 -2.08 -11.45 -5.31
CA ASN A 113 -3.45 -11.87 -5.05
C ASN A 113 -3.91 -11.48 -3.65
N ALA A 114 -3.06 -11.65 -2.63
CA ALA A 114 -3.36 -11.21 -1.27
C ALA A 114 -3.63 -9.70 -1.21
N CYS A 115 -2.76 -8.89 -1.81
CA CYS A 115 -2.93 -7.44 -1.87
C CYS A 115 -4.19 -7.02 -2.65
N ARG A 116 -4.49 -7.67 -3.79
CA ARG A 116 -5.70 -7.40 -4.57
C ARG A 116 -6.95 -7.74 -3.77
N ARG A 117 -6.96 -8.87 -3.07
CA ARG A 117 -8.09 -9.30 -2.26
C ARG A 117 -8.34 -8.34 -1.09
N LYS A 118 -7.30 -7.95 -0.35
CA LYS A 118 -7.44 -6.95 0.72
C LYS A 118 -7.99 -5.63 0.20
N ARG A 119 -7.58 -5.20 -1.00
CA ARG A 119 -8.13 -4.02 -1.69
C ARG A 119 -9.61 -4.15 -2.03
N LEU A 120 -10.04 -5.32 -2.49
CA LEU A 120 -11.45 -5.56 -2.86
C LEU A 120 -12.35 -5.73 -1.63
N GLU A 121 -11.82 -6.23 -0.52
CA GLU A 121 -12.55 -6.38 0.75
C GLU A 121 -12.71 -5.06 1.52
N SER A 122 -12.02 -3.99 1.12
CA SER A 122 -12.06 -2.70 1.81
C SER A 122 -13.03 -1.74 1.15
N ASP A 123 -14.05 -1.31 1.91
CA ASP A 123 -15.03 -0.31 1.47
C ASP A 123 -14.40 1.07 1.16
N SER A 124 -13.24 1.36 1.76
CA SER A 124 -12.48 2.59 1.54
C SER A 124 -11.66 2.56 0.24
N TYR A 125 -11.64 1.44 -0.48
CA TYR A 125 -10.86 1.32 -1.70
C TYR A 125 -11.59 1.96 -2.90
N SER A 126 -11.03 3.06 -3.40
CA SER A 126 -11.46 3.68 -4.66
C SER A 126 -10.51 3.29 -5.81
N PRO A 127 -11.03 2.73 -6.92
CA PRO A 127 -10.21 2.40 -8.09
C PRO A 127 -9.43 3.61 -8.64
N PRO A 128 -8.26 3.41 -9.28
CA PRO A 128 -7.42 4.51 -9.76
C PRO A 128 -8.14 5.48 -10.70
N HIS A 129 -9.03 4.96 -11.55
CA HIS A 129 -9.81 5.80 -12.48
C HIS A 129 -10.83 6.69 -11.74
N VAL A 130 -11.45 6.19 -10.66
CA VAL A 130 -12.38 6.97 -9.82
C VAL A 130 -11.63 8.05 -9.06
N ARG A 131 -10.51 7.71 -8.41
CA ARG A 131 -9.64 8.67 -7.70
C ARG A 131 -9.15 9.77 -8.64
N ARG A 132 -8.70 9.39 -9.85
CA ARG A 132 -8.28 10.34 -10.88
C ARG A 132 -9.42 11.28 -11.28
N LYS A 133 -10.62 10.76 -11.52
CA LYS A 133 -11.81 11.57 -11.84
C LYS A 133 -12.12 12.57 -10.73
N GLN A 134 -12.11 12.13 -9.47
CA GLN A 134 -12.34 12.99 -8.31
C GLN A 134 -11.29 14.11 -8.21
N LYS A 135 -9.99 13.79 -8.36
CA LYS A 135 -8.93 14.81 -8.28
C LYS A 135 -8.99 15.81 -9.44
N ILE A 136 -9.34 15.37 -10.65
CA ILE A 136 -9.59 16.26 -11.79
C ILE A 136 -10.73 17.23 -11.48
N ALA A 137 -11.87 16.71 -10.97
CA ALA A 137 -13.00 17.55 -10.60
C ALA A 137 -12.65 18.54 -9.47
N GLU A 138 -11.83 18.10 -8.50
CA GLU A 138 -11.34 18.94 -7.42
C GLU A 138 -10.46 20.09 -7.94
N ILE A 139 -9.51 19.81 -8.83
CA ILE A 139 -8.66 20.82 -9.48
C ILE A 139 -9.54 21.79 -10.30
N ALA A 140 -10.45 21.27 -11.12
CA ALA A 140 -11.34 22.08 -11.94
C ALA A 140 -12.20 23.03 -11.10
N ASN A 141 -12.71 22.56 -9.96
CA ASN A 141 -13.48 23.39 -9.03
C ASN A 141 -12.60 24.39 -8.27
N ARG A 142 -11.42 23.97 -7.78
CA ARG A 142 -10.49 24.81 -7.01
C ARG A 142 -10.00 26.01 -7.82
N TYR A 143 -9.71 25.79 -9.10
CA TYR A 143 -9.19 26.81 -10.01
C TYR A 143 -10.25 27.31 -10.99
N ARG A 144 -11.54 27.12 -10.67
CA ARG A 144 -12.63 27.63 -11.50
C ARG A 144 -12.55 29.16 -11.57
N ASN A 145 -12.15 29.70 -12.71
CA ASN A 145 -12.20 31.14 -12.94
C ASN A 145 -13.67 31.57 -13.07
N LYS A 146 -14.06 32.64 -12.38
CA LYS A 146 -15.41 33.21 -12.43
C LYS A 146 -15.57 34.27 -13.52
N GLN A 147 -14.47 34.68 -14.13
CA GLN A 147 -14.45 35.66 -15.20
C GLN A 147 -15.16 35.15 -16.45
N LEU A 148 -15.80 36.09 -17.16
CA LEU A 148 -16.28 35.81 -18.50
C LEU A 148 -15.08 35.65 -19.45
N GLU A 149 -15.27 34.89 -20.54
CA GLU A 149 -14.23 34.64 -21.54
C GLU A 149 -13.44 35.89 -22.00
N PRO A 150 -14.08 37.07 -22.25
CA PRO A 150 -13.34 38.30 -22.61
C PRO A 150 -12.45 38.84 -21.49
N GLU A 151 -12.90 38.73 -20.24
CA GLU A 151 -12.15 39.18 -19.06
C GLU A 151 -10.94 38.27 -18.81
N PHE A 152 -11.10 36.97 -19.05
CA PHE A 152 -10.01 36.00 -18.97
C PHE A 152 -8.91 36.32 -19.99
N TYR A 153 -9.26 36.52 -21.27
CA TYR A 153 -8.29 36.88 -22.29
C TYR A 153 -7.61 38.23 -22.00
N THR A 154 -8.38 39.22 -21.52
CA THR A 154 -7.82 40.53 -21.15
C THR A 154 -6.80 40.40 -20.00
N SER A 155 -7.06 39.53 -19.01
CA SER A 155 -6.14 39.29 -17.89
C SER A 155 -4.83 38.58 -18.30
N LEU A 156 -4.86 37.76 -19.36
CA LEU A 156 -3.68 37.06 -19.88
C LEU A 156 -2.66 38.00 -20.54
N PHE A 157 -3.15 39.11 -21.11
CA PHE A 157 -2.32 40.10 -21.81
C PHE A 157 -2.13 41.40 -21.02
N GLN A 158 -2.62 41.47 -19.77
CA GLN A 158 -2.22 42.51 -18.83
C GLN A 158 -0.80 42.21 -18.33
N GLU A 159 0.21 42.58 -19.13
CA GLU A 159 1.59 42.58 -18.67
C GLU A 159 1.83 43.57 -17.50
N VAL A 160 2.82 43.20 -16.69
CA VAL A 160 3.38 43.84 -15.49
C VAL A 160 3.86 45.28 -15.77
N GLY A 161 2.94 46.23 -15.93
CA GLY A 161 3.24 47.65 -16.14
C GLY A 161 3.42 48.48 -14.86
N GLY A 162 3.77 47.85 -13.74
CA GLY A 162 3.76 48.48 -12.40
C GLY A 162 5.10 48.54 -11.71
N GLY A 163 6.22 48.58 -12.44
CA GLY A 163 7.48 49.04 -11.87
C GLY A 163 7.31 50.49 -11.44
N LYS A 164 7.08 50.73 -10.14
CA LYS A 164 7.05 52.06 -9.55
C LYS A 164 8.39 52.75 -9.86
N SER A 165 8.39 53.63 -10.86
CA SER A 165 9.36 54.71 -10.95
C SER A 165 9.06 55.69 -9.81
N SER A 166 9.60 55.42 -8.62
CA SER A 166 9.66 56.42 -7.56
C SER A 166 10.72 57.46 -7.95
N GLN A 167 10.24 58.66 -8.22
CA GLN A 167 10.97 59.92 -8.00
C GLN A 167 11.38 60.04 -6.53
#